data_AF-A0A935NSS7-F1
#
_entry.id   AF-A0A935NSS7-F1
#
_cell.length_a   1.000
_cell.length_b   1.000
_cell.length_c   1.000
_cell.angle_alpha   90.00
_cell.angle_beta   90.00
_cell.angle_gamma   90.00
#
_symmetry.space_group_name_H-M   'P 1'
#
loop_
_entity.id
_entity.type
_entity.pdbx_description
1 polymer ?
#
loop_
_entity_poly.entity_id
_entity_poly.type
_entity_poly.pdbx_seq_one_letter_code
_entity_poly.pdbx_strand_id
1 'polypeptide(L)'
;MDYAGLKAAGLAIGSGFVEATCKTLVAQRLKLSGMRWGASAQAILTPRSRALLAVHYRAEVHVLAKVIPFTPPRPPRRVRGAG
;
A
#
# COMPACT_ATOMS: atom_id res chain seq x y z
N MET A 1 17.38 -1.47 -11.08
CA MET A 1 15.99 -1.08 -10.72
C MET A 1 15.82 0.37 -11.10
N ASP A 2 14.92 0.70 -12.03
CA ASP A 2 14.75 2.06 -12.57
C ASP A 2 13.98 2.98 -11.60
N TYR A 3 14.62 3.36 -10.51
CA TYR A 3 14.00 4.21 -9.49
C TYR A 3 13.68 5.61 -10.03
N ALA A 4 14.54 6.15 -10.90
CA ALA A 4 14.37 7.49 -11.45
C ALA A 4 13.17 7.56 -12.40
N GLY A 5 13.04 6.59 -13.33
CA GLY A 5 11.90 6.51 -14.23
C GLY A 5 10.59 6.28 -13.49
N LEU A 6 10.56 5.38 -12.51
CA LEU A 6 9.36 5.12 -11.70
C LEU A 6 8.97 6.33 -10.83
N LYS A 7 9.93 7.08 -10.30
CA LYS A 7 9.67 8.33 -9.57
C LYS A 7 9.16 9.43 -10.51
N ALA A 8 9.72 9.54 -11.72
CA ALA A 8 9.26 10.47 -12.75
C ALA A 8 7.85 10.14 -13.24
N ALA A 9 7.51 8.85 -13.29
CA ALA A 9 6.15 8.37 -13.57
C ALA A 9 5.14 8.63 -12.43
N GLY A 10 5.58 9.27 -11.33
CA GLY A 10 4.71 9.62 -10.21
C GLY A 10 4.28 8.43 -9.36
N LEU A 11 4.99 7.30 -9.42
CA LEU A 11 4.64 6.12 -8.64
C LEU A 11 5.02 6.29 -7.17
N ALA A 12 4.21 5.67 -6.30
CA ALA A 12 4.39 5.68 -4.85
C ALA A 12 5.50 4.76 -4.36
N ILE A 13 6.72 4.96 -4.85
CA ILE A 13 7.89 4.11 -4.55
C ILE A 13 8.90 4.77 -3.61
N GLY A 14 8.69 6.04 -3.26
CA GLY A 14 9.60 6.80 -2.41
C GLY A 14 9.40 6.52 -0.91
N SER A 15 10.47 6.15 -0.21
CA SER A 15 10.43 5.87 1.24
C SER A 15 10.15 7.09 2.11
N GLY A 16 10.56 8.30 1.68
CA GLY A 16 10.40 9.52 2.48
C GLY A 16 8.94 9.87 2.76
N PHE A 17 8.07 9.79 1.75
CA PHE A 17 6.63 10.03 1.93
C PHE A 17 6.01 8.95 2.83
N VAL A 18 6.40 7.68 2.63
CA VAL A 18 5.94 6.56 3.46
C VAL A 18 6.32 6.77 4.92
N GLU A 19 7.58 7.11 5.20
CA GLU A 19 8.09 7.33 6.55
C GLU A 19 7.41 8.53 7.23
N ALA A 20 7.29 9.66 6.53
CA ALA A 20 6.61 10.85 7.03
C ALA A 20 5.14 10.57 7.34
N THR A 21 4.45 9.81 6.48
CA THR A 21 3.06 9.41 6.65
C THR A 21 2.90 8.48 7.85
N CYS A 22 3.76 7.46 7.98
CA CYS A 22 3.75 6.53 9.11
C CYS A 22 3.96 7.27 10.43
N LYS A 23 4.98 8.13 10.52
CA LYS A 23 5.24 8.94 11.72
C LYS A 23 4.04 9.79 12.09
N THR A 24 3.48 10.51 11.11
CA THR A 24 2.35 11.42 11.32
C THR A 24 1.09 10.65 11.73
N LEU A 25 0.69 9.63 10.98
CA LEU A 25 -0.54 8.87 11.27
C LEU A 25 -0.49 8.17 12.62
N VAL A 26 0.63 7.50 12.93
CA VAL A 26 0.78 6.80 14.20
C VAL A 26 0.78 7.80 15.35
N ALA A 27 1.49 8.92 15.25
CA ALA A 27 1.48 9.93 16.30
C ALA A 27 0.07 10.53 16.51
N GLN A 28 -0.61 10.91 15.42
CA GLN A 28 -1.92 11.58 15.50
C GLN A 28 -3.06 10.65 15.90
N ARG A 29 -2.97 9.35 15.61
CA ARG A 29 -4.09 8.40 15.81
C ARG A 29 -3.86 7.39 16.90
N LEU A 30 -2.61 7.08 17.24
CA LEU A 30 -2.23 5.98 18.13
C LEU A 30 -1.25 6.41 19.24
N LYS A 31 -1.05 7.71 19.50
CA LYS A 31 -0.25 8.18 20.66
C LYS A 31 -1.01 9.15 21.56
N LEU A 32 -2.34 9.07 21.56
CA LEU A 32 -3.17 9.90 22.43
C LEU A 32 -3.32 9.25 23.81
N SER A 33 -3.50 10.08 24.84
CA SER A 33 -3.62 9.63 26.23
C SER A 33 -4.78 8.65 26.44
N GLY A 34 -4.57 7.64 27.28
CA GLY A 34 -5.59 6.67 27.68
C GLY A 34 -5.95 5.63 26.62
N MET A 35 -5.40 5.72 25.41
CA MET A 35 -5.69 4.75 24.36
C MET A 35 -4.91 3.44 24.55
N ARG A 36 -5.55 2.33 24.18
CA ARG A 36 -4.97 0.98 24.16
C ARG A 36 -5.28 0.34 22.82
N TRP A 37 -4.31 -0.33 22.24
CA TRP A 37 -4.41 -0.92 20.90
C TRP A 37 -4.00 -2.39 20.93
N GLY A 38 -4.81 -3.22 20.26
CA GLY A 38 -4.46 -4.57 19.84
C GLY A 38 -4.61 -4.67 18.33
N ALA A 39 -5.24 -5.73 17.83
CA ALA A 39 -5.55 -5.89 16.41
C ALA A 39 -6.38 -4.73 15.79
N SER A 40 -7.05 -3.92 16.63
CA SER A 40 -7.86 -2.77 16.20
C SER A 40 -7.06 -1.58 15.64
N ALA A 41 -5.77 -1.46 15.93
CA ALA A 41 -4.95 -0.36 15.40
C ALA A 41 -4.92 -0.36 13.86
N GLN A 42 -4.92 -1.54 13.26
CA GLN A 42 -4.85 -1.67 11.81
C GLN A 42 -6.14 -1.18 11.13
N ALA A 43 -7.29 -1.39 11.76
CA ALA A 43 -8.57 -0.86 11.28
C ALA A 43 -8.59 0.68 11.25
N ILE A 44 -7.77 1.34 12.07
CA ILE A 44 -7.60 2.80 12.08
C ILE A 44 -6.61 3.24 10.99
N LEU A 45 -5.46 2.56 10.88
CA LEU A 45 -4.36 2.97 10.01
C LEU A 45 -4.61 2.66 8.54
N THR A 46 -5.08 1.45 8.19
CA THR A 46 -5.26 1.02 6.79
C THR A 46 -6.14 1.95 5.94
N PRO A 47 -7.34 2.37 6.37
CA PRO A 47 -8.14 3.28 5.55
C PRO A 47 -7.51 4.68 5.46
N ARG A 48 -6.83 5.14 6.50
CA ARG A 48 -6.23 6.49 6.55
C ARG A 48 -4.96 6.60 5.73
N SER A 49 -4.08 5.60 5.79
CA SER A 49 -2.89 5.54 4.95
C SER A 49 -3.28 5.50 3.47
N ARG A 50 -4.29 4.70 3.13
CA ARG A 50 -4.81 4.62 1.76
C ARG A 50 -5.42 5.94 1.28
N ALA A 51 -6.20 6.60 2.11
CA ALA A 51 -6.79 7.90 1.78
C ALA A 51 -5.72 8.98 1.58
N LEU A 52 -4.71 9.06 2.46
CA LEU A 52 -3.62 10.02 2.31
C LEU A 52 -2.76 9.74 1.06
N LEU A 53 -2.47 8.47 0.78
CA LEU A 53 -1.74 8.08 -0.41
C LEU A 53 -2.50 8.50 -1.67
N ALA A 54 -3.80 8.23 -1.72
CA ALA A 54 -4.64 8.61 -2.84
C ALA A 54 -4.70 10.12 -3.07
N VAL A 55 -4.80 10.92 -2.01
CA VAL A 55 -4.75 12.38 -2.13
C VAL A 55 -3.38 12.83 -2.66
N HIS A 56 -2.29 12.29 -2.13
CA HIS A 56 -0.94 12.71 -2.53
C HIS A 56 -0.60 12.35 -3.98
N TYR A 57 -0.97 11.14 -4.39
CA TYR A 57 -0.70 10.62 -5.74
C TYR A 57 -1.87 10.82 -6.72
N ARG A 58 -2.91 11.56 -6.30
CA ARG A 58 -4.14 11.79 -7.09
C ARG A 58 -4.74 10.48 -7.64
N ALA A 59 -4.68 9.42 -6.84
CA ALA A 59 -5.17 8.09 -7.19
C ALA A 59 -6.59 7.87 -6.68
N GLU A 60 -7.39 7.10 -7.41
CA GLU A 60 -8.72 6.72 -6.95
C GLU A 60 -8.64 5.65 -5.84
N VAL A 61 -9.41 5.83 -4.76
CA VAL A 61 -9.53 4.82 -3.70
C VAL A 61 -10.73 3.94 -3.98
N HIS A 62 -10.49 2.69 -4.39
CA HIS A 62 -11.55 1.70 -4.46
C HIS A 62 -11.65 0.93 -3.14
N VAL A 63 -12.83 0.94 -2.50
CA VAL A 63 -13.15 0.02 -1.39
C VAL A 63 -13.41 -1.38 -1.96
N LEU A 64 -13.25 -2.44 -1.15
CA LEU A 64 -13.23 -3.86 -1.55
C LEU A 64 -14.39 -4.31 -2.47
N ALA A 65 -15.48 -3.55 -2.57
CA ALA A 65 -16.54 -3.77 -3.54
C ALA A 65 -16.09 -3.73 -5.03
N LYS A 66 -14.91 -3.18 -5.34
CA LYS A 66 -14.44 -2.98 -6.72
C LYS A 66 -13.02 -3.51 -6.99
N VAL A 67 -12.56 -4.49 -6.21
CA VAL A 67 -11.25 -5.13 -6.46
C VAL A 67 -11.40 -6.22 -7.52
N ILE A 68 -10.78 -6.03 -8.68
CA ILE A 68 -10.57 -7.10 -9.66
C ILE A 68 -9.42 -7.96 -9.13
N PRO A 69 -9.63 -9.25 -8.82
CA PRO A 69 -8.54 -10.11 -8.40
C PRO A 69 -7.51 -10.24 -9.52
N PHE A 70 -6.29 -9.78 -9.28
CA PHE A 70 -5.16 -10.10 -10.14
C PHE A 70 -4.79 -11.57 -9.90
N THR A 71 -5.21 -12.45 -10.81
CA THR A 71 -4.67 -13.81 -10.87
C THR A 71 -3.46 -13.76 -11.79
N PRO A 72 -2.22 -13.92 -11.28
CA PRO A 72 -1.06 -13.96 -12.15
C PRO A 72 -1.20 -15.14 -13.14
N PRO A 73 -0.79 -14.97 -14.41
CA PRO A 73 -0.84 -16.05 -15.39
C PRO A 73 -0.03 -17.25 -14.88
N ARG A 74 -0.57 -18.45 -15.09
CA ARG A 74 0.10 -19.69 -14.69
C ARG A 74 1.46 -19.77 -15.40
N PRO A 75 2.57 -20.06 -14.69
CA PRO A 75 3.86 -20.21 -15.34
C PRO A 75 3.78 -21.31 -16.41
N PRO A 76 4.51 -21.17 -17.53
CA PRO A 76 4.49 -22.16 -18.59
C PRO A 76 4.85 -23.54 -18.01
N ARG A 77 4.00 -24.53 -18.29
CA ARG A 77 4.24 -25.91 -17.86
C ARG A 77 5.51 -26.40 -18.56
N ARG A 78 6.57 -26.67 -17.79
CA ARG A 78 7.77 -27.34 -18.30
C ARG A 78 7.32 -28.68 -18.89
N VAL A 79 7.34 -28.80 -20.22
CA VAL A 79 7.21 -30.10 -20.88
C VAL A 79 8.50 -30.82 -20.51
N ARG A 80 8.41 -31.80 -19.59
CA ARG A 80 9.54 -32.72 -19.39
C ARG A 80 9.67 -33.47 -20.69
N GLY A 81 10.84 -33.32 -21.32
CA GLY A 81 11.13 -33.88 -22.63
C GLY A 81 10.82 -35.37 -22.67
N ALA A 82 10.25 -35.79 -23.80
CA ALA A 82 10.34 -37.17 -24.24
C ALA A 82 11.82 -37.46 -24.50
N GLY A 83 12.35 -38.40 -23.74
CA GLY A 83 13.65 -39.04 -23.89
C GLY A 83 13.51 -40.44 -23.34
#